data_AF-A0A409XAE5-F1
#
_entry.id   AF-A0A409XAE5-F1
#
_cell.length_a   1.000
_cell.length_b   1.000
_cell.length_c   1.000
_cell.angle_alpha   90.00
_cell.angle_beta   90.00
_cell.angle_gamma   90.00
#
_symmetry.space_group_name_H-M   'P 1'
#
loop_
_entity.id
_entity.type
_entity.pdbx_description
1 polymer ?
#
loop_
_entity_poly.entity_id
_entity_poly.type
_entity_poly.pdbx_seq_one_letter_code
_entity_poly.pdbx_strand_id
1 'polypeptide(L)'
;MDQTTLAPDEGSSKASIVEKEGLTQQPANESGSDGKNAADEAIGVTITEAAQQPVEHVGPTMRRGNYALQSNYGSPPLRDNAYNFIWGEDTNFLTGEETKVPAAGGSKFGLERSNSLQATQSLTGEKAGTSSEQDAIKSLEAHPPIVTQDMRTLFAQQQREIRNSIAKQNEKGIPQTRAAAAAKVTAKDAPGQSAALDLRESILERREREFDRREREIDRRERDLERRERELERRQREFENDKGRWSSNGQNVPHWQETIESFKNQIKADLLAERKKAIEREALFEEKVIKKVNKILEHERQLYDVMRMSENEVNEMVESSVGYFLHTDEDIADRVRFQSLLYLTQERLASEAGLNPPSGSDSFSLSWRLALGPSVVTEDRYKKALELLKDKDLNESTKKVVECKMAMEYAVEYTSHLRKEGTETSDHSFSFGRIPRKDYLESVERHSNQSPVELEALKVLVDFVSPEV
;
A
#
# COMPACT_ATOMS: atom_id res chain seq x y z
N MET A 1 -6.59 -85.72 21.19
CA MET A 1 -5.18 -85.31 21.20
C MET A 1 -5.06 -84.17 20.20
N ASP A 2 -4.95 -82.90 20.53
CA ASP A 2 -5.01 -82.18 21.80
C ASP A 2 -5.55 -80.78 21.52
N GLN A 3 -6.27 -80.26 22.51
CA GLN A 3 -6.73 -78.87 22.58
C GLN A 3 -5.53 -77.97 22.90
N THR A 4 -5.48 -76.76 22.34
CA THR A 4 -4.71 -75.68 22.99
C THR A 4 -5.41 -74.35 22.82
N THR A 5 -5.97 -73.95 23.95
CA THR A 5 -6.58 -72.69 24.36
C THR A 5 -5.51 -71.59 24.44
N LEU A 6 -5.79 -70.40 23.93
CA LEU A 6 -5.06 -69.18 24.26
C LEU A 6 -6.07 -68.04 24.48
N ALA A 7 -6.11 -67.58 25.72
CA ALA A 7 -6.83 -66.39 26.18
C ALA A 7 -6.04 -65.11 25.87
N PRO A 8 -6.70 -63.95 25.83
CA PRO A 8 -6.07 -62.69 26.19
C PRO A 8 -6.54 -62.17 27.55
N ASP A 9 -5.53 -61.74 28.30
CA ASP A 9 -5.54 -61.23 29.67
C ASP A 9 -6.05 -59.78 29.75
N GLU A 10 -6.47 -59.46 30.96
CA GLU A 10 -7.15 -58.27 31.43
C GLU A 10 -6.22 -57.04 31.51
N GLY A 11 -6.81 -55.84 31.48
CA GLY A 11 -6.15 -54.67 32.05
C GLY A 11 -6.49 -53.34 31.36
N SER A 12 -7.64 -52.76 31.65
CA SER A 12 -7.73 -51.30 31.62
C SER A 12 -8.71 -50.77 32.64
N SER A 13 -8.18 -49.84 33.43
CA SER A 13 -8.69 -49.38 34.70
C SER A 13 -9.89 -48.44 34.57
N LYS A 14 -10.76 -48.58 35.58
CA LYS A 14 -11.82 -47.68 36.01
C LYS A 14 -11.34 -46.21 36.11
N ALA A 15 -12.15 -45.30 35.57
CA ALA A 15 -12.35 -43.97 36.18
C ALA A 15 -13.81 -43.54 35.95
N SER A 16 -14.52 -43.48 37.06
CA SER A 16 -15.92 -43.10 37.24
C SER A 16 -16.03 -41.62 37.62
N ILE A 17 -16.82 -40.83 36.87
CA ILE A 17 -17.44 -39.57 37.33
C ILE A 17 -18.78 -39.50 36.58
N VAL A 18 -19.86 -40.03 37.14
CA VAL A 18 -20.87 -39.36 37.99
C VAL A 18 -21.66 -38.27 37.25
N GLU A 19 -22.91 -38.65 37.02
CA GLU A 19 -24.08 -37.90 36.54
C GLU A 19 -24.34 -36.60 37.30
N LYS A 20 -24.98 -35.65 36.63
CA LYS A 20 -26.19 -35.01 37.18
C LYS A 20 -27.05 -34.36 36.10
N GLU A 21 -28.30 -34.81 36.12
CA GLU A 21 -29.48 -34.35 35.40
C GLU A 21 -29.94 -32.95 35.84
N GLY A 22 -30.85 -32.35 35.07
CA GLY A 22 -31.68 -31.19 35.46
C GLY A 22 -31.84 -30.17 34.33
N LEU A 23 -32.70 -30.39 33.34
CA LEU A 23 -34.14 -30.08 33.31
C LEU A 23 -34.47 -28.57 33.48
N THR A 24 -35.30 -28.07 32.55
CA THR A 24 -36.44 -27.13 32.73
C THR A 24 -36.31 -25.66 32.28
N GLN A 25 -37.02 -25.37 31.18
CA GLN A 25 -37.99 -24.27 30.94
C GLN A 25 -37.57 -22.79 30.75
N GLN A 26 -38.02 -22.27 29.60
CA GLN A 26 -38.45 -20.87 29.39
C GLN A 26 -39.65 -20.54 30.31
N PRO A 27 -39.94 -19.25 30.58
CA PRO A 27 -40.93 -18.58 29.72
C PRO A 27 -40.63 -17.09 29.44
N ALA A 28 -41.44 -16.59 28.50
CA ALA A 28 -41.58 -15.23 28.01
C ALA A 28 -41.74 -14.15 29.09
N ASN A 29 -41.41 -12.91 28.71
CA ASN A 29 -42.18 -11.75 29.14
C ASN A 29 -42.21 -10.68 28.04
N GLU A 30 -43.43 -10.25 27.77
CA GLU A 30 -43.88 -9.15 26.93
C GLU A 30 -43.72 -7.79 27.64
N SER A 31 -44.20 -6.74 26.97
CA SER A 31 -44.31 -5.32 27.32
C SER A 31 -43.10 -4.48 26.89
N GLY A 32 -43.18 -3.54 25.95
CA GLY A 32 -44.31 -2.75 25.47
C GLY A 32 -44.37 -1.42 26.22
N SER A 33 -43.93 -0.32 25.59
CA SER A 33 -44.57 0.98 25.77
C SER A 33 -44.16 1.97 24.67
N ASP A 34 -45.20 2.58 24.11
CA ASP A 34 -45.22 3.69 23.18
C ASP A 34 -44.55 4.96 23.70
N GLY A 35 -44.09 5.80 22.78
CA GLY A 35 -43.60 7.14 23.10
C GLY A 35 -43.42 8.02 21.87
N LYS A 36 -44.54 8.54 21.37
CA LYS A 36 -44.70 9.61 20.38
C LYS A 36 -43.64 10.72 20.52
N ASN A 37 -43.18 11.27 19.39
CA ASN A 37 -43.21 12.72 19.15
C ASN A 37 -43.05 13.03 17.65
N ALA A 38 -44.04 13.77 17.16
CA ALA A 38 -44.07 14.43 15.87
C ALA A 38 -43.48 15.84 16.02
N ALA A 39 -42.71 16.27 15.03
CA ALA A 39 -42.53 17.65 14.57
C ALA A 39 -41.92 17.52 13.17
N ASP A 40 -42.70 17.75 12.11
CA ASP A 40 -42.85 19.07 11.47
C ASP A 40 -41.51 19.76 11.24
N GLU A 41 -40.98 19.65 10.03
CA GLU A 41 -40.43 20.82 9.34
C GLU A 41 -40.39 20.58 7.83
N ALA A 42 -41.27 21.31 7.15
CA ALA A 42 -41.29 21.48 5.71
C ALA A 42 -40.10 22.34 5.28
N ILE A 43 -39.31 21.86 4.32
CA ILE A 43 -38.36 22.72 3.59
C ILE A 43 -38.79 22.73 2.13
N GLY A 44 -39.33 23.89 1.76
CA GLY A 44 -39.80 24.21 0.43
C GLY A 44 -38.67 24.36 -0.58
N VAL A 45 -39.01 23.91 -1.79
CA VAL A 45 -38.35 24.19 -3.06
C VAL A 45 -38.28 25.70 -3.29
N THR A 46 -37.10 26.22 -3.58
CA THR A 46 -36.93 27.45 -4.39
C THR A 46 -35.84 27.24 -5.42
N ILE A 47 -36.28 27.10 -6.67
CA ILE A 47 -35.48 27.16 -7.88
C ILE A 47 -35.14 28.63 -8.09
N THR A 48 -33.85 28.97 -8.11
CA THR A 48 -33.39 30.29 -8.56
C THR A 48 -32.76 30.18 -9.94
N GLU A 49 -33.57 30.66 -10.88
CA GLU A 49 -33.30 31.00 -12.26
C GLU A 49 -32.31 32.18 -12.31
N ALA A 50 -31.16 32.02 -12.97
CA ALA A 50 -30.19 33.09 -13.18
C ALA A 50 -29.77 33.16 -14.67
N ALA A 51 -30.47 34.06 -15.36
CA ALA A 51 -29.97 35.05 -16.31
C ALA A 51 -28.93 34.63 -17.38
N GLN A 52 -29.46 34.41 -18.59
CA GLN A 52 -28.81 34.71 -19.87
C GLN A 52 -28.86 36.22 -20.14
N GLN A 53 -27.74 36.83 -20.53
CA GLN A 53 -27.59 38.00 -21.44
C GLN A 53 -26.08 38.17 -21.81
N PRO A 54 -25.67 38.97 -22.81
CA PRO A 54 -25.76 38.65 -24.23
C PRO A 54 -24.42 38.85 -24.99
N VAL A 55 -24.51 38.57 -26.29
CA VAL A 55 -23.53 38.74 -27.37
C VAL A 55 -22.91 40.15 -27.43
N GLU A 56 -21.59 40.24 -27.55
CA GLU A 56 -20.93 41.38 -28.20
C GLU A 56 -19.99 40.93 -29.33
N HIS A 57 -20.32 41.44 -30.52
CA HIS A 57 -19.56 41.43 -31.76
C HIS A 57 -18.42 42.44 -31.69
N VAL A 58 -17.17 42.01 -31.89
CA VAL A 58 -16.11 42.87 -32.47
C VAL A 58 -15.19 42.03 -33.34
N GLY A 59 -15.15 42.35 -34.63
CA GLY A 59 -13.98 42.17 -35.49
C GLY A 59 -13.71 43.50 -36.23
N PRO A 60 -12.79 43.55 -37.21
CA PRO A 60 -11.44 42.98 -37.23
C PRO A 60 -10.40 44.08 -37.53
N THR A 61 -9.13 43.87 -37.19
CA THR A 61 -8.02 44.68 -37.74
C THR A 61 -7.03 43.82 -38.51
N MET A 62 -6.89 44.17 -39.79
CA MET A 62 -5.93 43.66 -40.75
C MET A 62 -4.48 43.70 -40.25
N ARG A 63 -3.69 42.69 -40.63
CA ARG A 63 -2.33 42.98 -41.12
C ARG A 63 -1.86 41.95 -42.15
N ARG A 64 -1.36 42.50 -43.26
CA ARG A 64 -0.83 41.87 -44.46
C ARG A 64 0.44 41.05 -44.19
N GLY A 65 0.64 40.01 -44.98
CA GLY A 65 1.92 39.35 -45.18
C GLY A 65 1.85 38.32 -46.31
N ASN A 66 2.00 38.79 -47.55
CA ASN A 66 2.21 37.96 -48.75
C ASN A 66 3.48 37.12 -48.60
N TYR A 67 3.44 35.84 -48.97
CA TYR A 67 4.35 35.22 -49.95
C TYR A 67 3.66 34.02 -50.59
N ALA A 68 3.51 34.08 -51.92
CA ALA A 68 3.20 32.94 -52.76
C ALA A 68 4.51 32.24 -53.14
N LEU A 69 4.50 30.91 -53.19
CA LEU A 69 4.95 30.14 -54.37
C LEU A 69 4.54 28.67 -54.22
N GLN A 70 4.11 28.13 -55.35
CA GLN A 70 3.53 26.82 -55.57
C GLN A 70 4.59 25.71 -55.54
N SER A 71 4.23 24.53 -55.00
CA SER A 71 4.51 23.26 -55.67
C SER A 71 3.66 22.14 -55.06
N ASN A 72 2.71 21.66 -55.85
CA ASN A 72 2.06 20.35 -55.70
C ASN A 72 3.12 19.24 -55.73
N TYR A 73 3.12 18.35 -54.75
CA TYR A 73 3.20 16.89 -54.95
C TYR A 73 2.68 16.21 -53.68
N GLY A 74 1.68 15.35 -53.85
CA GLY A 74 1.02 14.64 -52.76
C GLY A 74 1.80 13.43 -52.26
N SER A 75 1.74 13.21 -50.95
CA SER A 75 1.78 11.91 -50.26
C SER A 75 1.33 12.10 -48.81
N PRO A 76 0.69 11.09 -48.18
CA PRO A 76 -0.05 11.25 -46.93
C PRO A 76 0.88 11.27 -45.69
N PRO A 77 0.54 12.00 -44.61
CA PRO A 77 1.34 11.97 -43.40
C PRO A 77 0.99 10.74 -42.55
N LEU A 78 2.01 9.94 -42.27
CA LEU A 78 2.05 9.00 -41.15
C LEU A 78 1.93 9.82 -39.85
N ARG A 79 0.98 9.42 -39.00
CA ARG A 79 0.78 10.00 -37.66
C ARG A 79 1.87 9.49 -36.72
N ASP A 80 2.86 10.32 -36.43
CA ASP A 80 3.72 10.16 -35.26
C ASP A 80 3.05 10.83 -34.05
N ASN A 81 2.53 10.00 -33.14
CA ASN A 81 2.10 10.43 -31.81
C ASN A 81 3.32 10.57 -30.91
N ALA A 82 3.95 11.74 -30.91
CA ALA A 82 4.93 12.12 -29.89
C ALA A 82 4.20 12.54 -28.61
N TYR A 83 4.23 11.67 -27.60
CA TYR A 83 3.86 12.01 -26.22
C TYR A 83 4.94 12.93 -25.63
N ASN A 84 4.63 14.22 -25.50
CA ASN A 84 5.39 15.15 -24.65
C ASN A 84 5.03 14.86 -23.19
N PHE A 85 5.87 14.09 -22.51
CA PHE A 85 5.82 13.88 -21.06
C PHE A 85 6.71 14.94 -20.38
N ILE A 86 6.10 15.99 -19.85
CA ILE A 86 6.77 17.05 -19.10
C ILE A 86 6.94 16.56 -17.65
N TRP A 87 8.17 16.29 -17.24
CA TRP A 87 8.53 16.22 -15.82
C TRP A 87 8.86 17.64 -15.33
N GLY A 88 7.97 18.22 -14.53
CA GLY A 88 8.28 19.37 -13.69
C GLY A 88 8.98 18.88 -12.42
N GLU A 89 10.29 19.04 -12.35
CA GLU A 89 11.06 18.87 -11.10
C GLU A 89 11.12 20.21 -10.36
N ASP A 90 10.32 20.33 -9.30
CA ASP A 90 10.43 21.41 -8.32
C ASP A 90 11.73 21.25 -7.52
N THR A 91 12.76 22.00 -7.90
CA THR A 91 13.97 22.19 -7.11
C THR A 91 13.99 23.61 -6.53
N ASN A 92 13.35 23.78 -5.36
CA ASN A 92 13.52 25.00 -4.58
C ASN A 92 14.91 25.01 -3.93
N PHE A 93 15.84 25.70 -4.58
CA PHE A 93 17.11 26.17 -4.05
C PHE A 93 16.85 27.37 -3.12
N LEU A 94 17.03 27.18 -1.81
CA LEU A 94 17.19 28.29 -0.86
C LEU A 94 18.63 28.79 -0.95
N THR A 95 18.80 29.93 -1.61
CA THR A 95 20.00 30.76 -1.52
C THR A 95 19.97 31.54 -0.21
N GLY A 96 21.07 31.52 0.52
CA GLY A 96 21.23 32.28 1.76
C GLY A 96 21.47 33.75 1.46
N GLU A 97 20.58 34.60 1.94
CA GLU A 97 20.79 36.04 2.02
C GLU A 97 21.62 36.40 3.26
N GLU A 98 22.70 37.12 3.01
CA GLU A 98 23.55 37.78 3.98
C GLU A 98 22.76 38.84 4.76
N THR A 99 22.65 38.70 6.08
CA THR A 99 22.19 39.78 6.95
C THR A 99 23.40 40.52 7.53
N LYS A 100 23.58 41.74 6.99
CA LYS A 100 24.44 42.81 7.52
C LYS A 100 24.11 43.10 8.99
N VAL A 101 25.15 43.10 9.80
CA VAL A 101 25.22 43.77 11.10
C VAL A 101 25.15 45.28 10.90
N PRO A 102 24.43 46.03 11.76
CA PRO A 102 24.87 47.37 12.11
C PRO A 102 25.19 47.49 13.59
N ALA A 103 26.25 48.25 13.83
CA ALA A 103 26.80 48.61 15.12
C ALA A 103 25.93 49.63 15.88
N ALA A 104 26.02 49.55 17.20
CA ALA A 104 26.06 50.62 18.20
C ALA A 104 25.09 51.83 18.07
N GLY A 105 24.22 51.97 19.07
CA GLY A 105 23.59 53.23 19.43
C GLY A 105 22.86 53.10 20.77
N GLY A 106 23.45 53.62 21.85
CA GLY A 106 22.85 53.61 23.19
C GLY A 106 21.95 54.81 23.47
N SER A 107 20.99 54.64 24.37
CA SER A 107 20.42 55.64 25.31
C SER A 107 19.31 54.95 26.13
N LYS A 108 19.44 54.71 27.44
CA LYS A 108 19.21 55.56 28.63
C LYS A 108 17.73 55.87 28.94
N PHE A 109 17.36 55.63 30.21
CA PHE A 109 16.10 55.87 30.96
C PHE A 109 14.96 54.85 30.74
N GLY A 110 14.21 54.40 31.76
CA GLY A 110 14.11 54.78 33.17
C GLY A 110 13.25 53.77 33.96
N LEU A 111 13.35 53.87 35.28
CA LEU A 111 12.53 53.16 36.29
C LEU A 111 11.02 53.23 35.97
N GLU A 112 10.29 52.17 36.29
CA GLU A 112 9.21 52.26 37.29
C GLU A 112 8.80 50.88 37.82
N ARG A 113 8.76 50.79 39.15
CA ARG A 113 8.19 49.69 39.93
C ARG A 113 6.68 49.89 39.97
N SER A 114 5.91 48.82 39.97
CA SER A 114 4.60 48.78 40.63
C SER A 114 4.28 47.37 41.10
N ASN A 115 4.12 47.26 42.41
CA ASN A 115 3.51 46.14 43.13
C ASN A 115 2.00 46.14 42.88
N SER A 116 1.38 44.96 42.83
CA SER A 116 0.14 44.71 43.58
C SER A 116 -0.07 43.22 43.82
N LEU A 117 -0.13 42.88 45.11
CA LEU A 117 -0.51 41.59 45.67
C LEU A 117 -2.03 41.41 45.70
N GLN A 118 -2.41 40.15 45.93
CA GLN A 118 -3.64 39.62 46.55
C GLN A 118 -4.77 39.15 45.63
N ALA A 119 -4.93 37.83 45.53
CA ALA A 119 -6.05 37.16 46.20
C ALA A 119 -5.81 35.63 46.28
N THR A 120 -6.03 35.11 47.49
CA THR A 120 -5.92 33.73 47.97
C THR A 120 -7.23 32.95 47.80
N GLN A 121 -7.16 31.61 47.64
CA GLN A 121 -7.97 30.55 48.29
C GLN A 121 -7.84 29.24 47.47
N SER A 122 -7.06 28.23 47.89
CA SER A 122 -7.28 27.20 48.93
C SER A 122 -8.16 26.02 48.50
N LEU A 123 -7.56 24.82 48.42
CA LEU A 123 -8.09 23.45 48.62
C LEU A 123 -6.89 22.47 48.43
N THR A 124 -6.10 22.15 49.46
CA THR A 124 -6.19 21.01 50.42
C THR A 124 -6.19 19.60 49.81
N GLY A 125 -5.18 18.81 50.22
CA GLY A 125 -5.09 17.33 50.11
C GLY A 125 -4.26 16.85 48.91
N GLU A 126 -3.26 15.97 48.97
CA GLU A 126 -2.76 15.06 50.00
C GLU A 126 -1.28 14.78 49.69
N LYS A 127 -0.48 14.62 50.75
CA LYS A 127 0.91 14.15 50.69
C LYS A 127 0.92 12.62 50.80
N ALA A 128 1.53 11.94 49.83
CA ALA A 128 2.35 10.74 50.04
C ALA A 128 2.94 10.27 48.71
N GLY A 129 4.27 10.08 48.62
CA GLY A 129 4.83 9.23 47.56
C GLY A 129 6.16 9.60 46.88
N THR A 130 6.99 10.52 47.41
CA THR A 130 8.31 10.77 46.81
C THR A 130 9.40 9.90 47.44
N SER A 131 9.51 8.66 46.98
CA SER A 131 10.70 7.80 47.15
C SER A 131 10.94 6.85 45.97
N SER A 132 9.95 6.64 45.10
CA SER A 132 10.06 5.70 43.96
C SER A 132 10.70 6.33 42.71
N GLU A 133 10.50 7.63 42.50
CA GLU A 133 10.93 8.31 41.26
C GLU A 133 12.42 8.66 41.24
N GLN A 134 13.03 8.90 42.41
CA GLN A 134 14.48 9.15 42.50
C GLN A 134 15.32 7.88 42.39
N ASP A 135 14.77 6.71 42.74
CA ASP A 135 15.44 5.41 42.55
C ASP A 135 15.32 4.91 41.10
N ALA A 136 14.26 5.30 40.38
CA ALA A 136 14.14 5.05 38.94
C ALA A 136 15.17 5.85 38.10
N ILE A 137 15.47 7.09 38.49
CA ILE A 137 16.45 7.93 37.78
C ILE A 137 17.90 7.50 38.10
N LYS A 138 18.20 7.06 39.33
CA LYS A 138 19.52 6.49 39.67
C LYS A 138 19.80 5.14 38.98
N SER A 139 18.77 4.38 38.65
CA SER A 139 18.93 3.09 37.94
C SER A 139 19.22 3.26 36.44
N LEU A 140 18.93 4.43 35.84
CA LEU A 140 19.20 4.74 34.43
C LEU A 140 20.61 5.33 34.18
N GLU A 141 21.33 5.77 35.22
CA GLU A 141 22.72 6.25 35.11
C GLU A 141 23.78 5.15 35.26
N ALA A 142 23.40 3.93 35.68
CA ALA A 142 24.36 2.87 35.99
C ALA A 142 24.82 2.02 34.78
N HIS A 143 24.12 2.08 33.64
CA HIS A 143 24.48 1.31 32.45
C HIS A 143 24.30 2.14 31.17
N PRO A 144 25.36 2.71 30.57
CA PRO A 144 25.28 3.12 29.18
C PRO A 144 24.89 1.89 28.35
N PRO A 145 24.07 2.00 27.29
CA PRO A 145 23.86 0.89 26.37
C PRO A 145 25.23 0.56 25.80
N ILE A 146 25.79 -0.56 26.26
CA ILE A 146 26.96 -1.18 25.69
C ILE A 146 26.48 -1.69 24.33
N VAL A 147 26.41 -0.80 23.34
CA VAL A 147 26.59 -1.16 21.95
C VAL A 147 28.05 -1.59 21.90
N THR A 148 28.28 -2.84 22.26
CA THR A 148 29.59 -3.47 22.28
C THR A 148 30.23 -3.21 20.92
N GLN A 149 31.52 -2.91 20.95
CA GLN A 149 32.38 -2.85 19.78
C GLN A 149 32.12 -4.04 18.82
N ASP A 150 31.68 -5.18 19.37
CA ASP A 150 31.20 -6.37 18.67
C ASP A 150 30.04 -6.14 17.69
N MET A 151 29.05 -5.30 17.99
CA MET A 151 27.93 -5.04 17.07
C MET A 151 28.39 -4.25 15.84
N ARG A 152 29.34 -3.33 16.01
CA ARG A 152 29.93 -2.57 14.88
C ARG A 152 30.83 -3.46 14.03
N THR A 153 31.59 -4.38 14.64
CA THR A 153 32.39 -5.35 13.88
C THR A 153 31.53 -6.40 13.19
N LEU A 154 30.44 -6.86 13.82
CA LEU A 154 29.46 -7.77 13.21
C LEU A 154 28.79 -7.11 12.00
N PHE A 155 28.36 -5.85 12.11
CA PHE A 155 27.77 -5.14 10.98
C PHE A 155 28.78 -4.91 9.85
N ALA A 156 30.03 -4.56 10.17
CA ALA A 156 31.09 -4.42 9.18
C ALA A 156 31.44 -5.76 8.50
N GLN A 157 31.39 -6.87 9.24
CA GLN A 157 31.62 -8.21 8.72
C GLN A 157 30.47 -8.65 7.79
N GLN A 158 29.22 -8.43 8.19
CA GLN A 158 28.04 -8.72 7.37
C GLN A 158 28.07 -7.93 6.06
N GLN A 159 28.47 -6.66 6.09
CA GLN A 159 28.63 -5.82 4.89
C GLN A 159 29.76 -6.31 3.96
N ARG A 160 30.81 -6.96 4.49
CA ARG A 160 31.85 -7.62 3.67
C ARG A 160 31.34 -8.91 3.03
N GLU A 161 30.58 -9.72 3.77
CA GLU A 161 30.02 -10.97 3.24
C GLU A 161 29.04 -10.72 2.10
N ILE A 162 28.17 -9.70 2.22
CA ILE A 162 27.26 -9.28 1.15
C ILE A 162 28.05 -8.80 -0.08
N ARG A 163 29.11 -8.01 0.10
CA ARG A 163 29.96 -7.59 -1.03
C ARG A 163 30.64 -8.78 -1.71
N ASN A 164 31.14 -9.74 -0.94
CA ASN A 164 31.80 -10.92 -1.47
C ASN A 164 30.81 -11.89 -2.16
N SER A 165 29.56 -11.99 -1.69
CA SER A 165 28.54 -12.81 -2.35
C SER A 165 28.11 -12.20 -3.69
N ILE A 166 27.94 -10.88 -3.76
CA ILE A 166 27.67 -10.15 -5.01
C ILE A 166 28.84 -10.32 -5.99
N ALA A 167 30.09 -10.19 -5.53
CA ALA A 167 31.27 -10.39 -6.38
C ALA A 167 31.35 -11.84 -6.91
N LYS A 168 31.09 -12.86 -6.08
CA LYS A 168 31.07 -14.26 -6.50
C LYS A 168 29.94 -14.60 -7.46
N GLN A 169 28.76 -14.00 -7.31
CA GLN A 169 27.65 -14.16 -8.26
C GLN A 169 28.01 -13.53 -9.62
N ASN A 170 28.68 -12.37 -9.61
CA ASN A 170 29.14 -11.73 -10.85
C ASN A 170 30.27 -12.51 -11.55
N GLU A 171 31.18 -13.16 -10.81
CA GLU A 171 32.21 -14.03 -11.40
C GLU A 171 31.65 -15.35 -11.96
N LYS A 172 30.64 -15.96 -11.31
CA LYS A 172 30.05 -17.22 -11.78
C LYS A 172 28.98 -17.05 -12.86
N GLY A 173 28.40 -15.86 -13.02
CA GLY A 173 27.24 -15.63 -13.88
C GLY A 173 27.53 -15.17 -15.31
N ILE A 174 28.77 -14.79 -15.67
CA ILE A 174 29.03 -14.12 -16.96
C ILE A 174 30.36 -14.60 -17.57
N PRO A 175 30.38 -15.74 -18.27
CA PRO A 175 31.05 -15.69 -19.58
C PRO A 175 30.34 -16.38 -20.74
N GLN A 176 29.28 -17.19 -20.55
CA GLN A 176 28.81 -18.07 -21.65
C GLN A 176 27.53 -17.65 -22.38
N THR A 177 26.65 -16.83 -21.79
CA THR A 177 25.39 -16.42 -22.47
C THR A 177 25.52 -15.14 -23.30
N ARG A 178 26.53 -14.29 -23.04
CA ARG A 178 26.78 -13.08 -23.84
C ARG A 178 27.36 -13.38 -25.23
N ALA A 179 28.17 -14.42 -25.37
CA ALA A 179 28.71 -14.82 -26.68
C ALA A 179 27.65 -15.41 -27.61
N ALA A 180 26.64 -16.10 -27.06
CA ALA A 180 25.54 -16.68 -27.85
C ALA A 180 24.47 -15.64 -28.25
N ALA A 181 24.23 -14.60 -27.42
CA ALA A 181 23.28 -13.53 -27.74
C ALA A 181 23.85 -12.51 -28.75
N ALA A 182 25.17 -12.29 -28.78
CA ALA A 182 25.80 -11.35 -29.70
C ALA A 182 25.80 -11.80 -31.18
N ALA A 183 25.58 -13.10 -31.46
CA ALA A 183 25.60 -13.63 -32.82
C ALA A 183 24.23 -13.58 -33.55
N LYS A 184 23.15 -13.16 -32.88
CA LYS A 184 21.78 -13.22 -33.45
C LYS A 184 21.03 -11.88 -33.49
N VAL A 185 21.72 -10.76 -33.24
CA VAL A 185 21.16 -9.42 -33.50
C VAL A 185 21.53 -9.03 -34.92
N THR A 186 20.69 -9.45 -35.86
CA THR A 186 20.76 -9.06 -37.26
C THR A 186 20.63 -7.53 -37.37
N ALA A 187 21.56 -6.95 -38.13
CA ALA A 187 21.85 -5.55 -38.48
C ALA A 187 20.72 -4.51 -38.74
N LYS A 188 19.47 -4.73 -38.32
CA LYS A 188 18.33 -3.84 -38.63
C LYS A 188 17.94 -2.85 -37.51
N ASP A 189 18.38 -3.09 -36.26
CA ASP A 189 18.01 -2.26 -35.09
C ASP A 189 19.19 -1.46 -34.48
N ALA A 190 20.31 -1.34 -35.20
CA ALA A 190 21.54 -0.70 -34.73
C ALA A 190 21.43 0.80 -34.31
N PRO A 191 20.62 1.68 -34.93
CA PRO A 191 20.67 3.11 -34.58
C PRO A 191 20.11 3.41 -33.18
N GLY A 192 19.11 2.64 -32.71
CA GLY A 192 18.50 2.85 -31.39
C GLY A 192 19.38 2.42 -30.21
N GLN A 193 20.25 1.42 -30.41
CA GLN A 193 21.18 0.97 -29.37
C GLN A 193 22.33 1.96 -29.14
N SER A 194 22.79 2.64 -30.19
CA SER A 194 23.83 3.67 -30.05
C SER A 194 23.37 4.85 -29.18
N ALA A 195 22.17 5.38 -29.45
CA ALA A 195 21.60 6.48 -28.68
C ALA A 195 21.35 6.10 -27.20
N ALA A 196 20.96 4.85 -26.94
CA ALA A 196 20.78 4.34 -25.58
C ALA A 196 22.12 4.20 -24.82
N LEU A 197 23.20 3.81 -25.52
CA LEU A 197 24.54 3.75 -24.96
C LEU A 197 25.10 5.15 -24.69
N ASP A 198 24.93 6.09 -25.63
CA ASP A 198 25.35 7.48 -25.48
C ASP A 198 24.64 8.16 -24.30
N LEU A 199 23.33 7.93 -24.14
CA LEU A 199 22.57 8.43 -22.99
C LEU A 199 23.13 7.83 -21.69
N ARG A 200 23.40 6.53 -21.65
CA ARG A 200 23.96 5.88 -20.47
C ARG A 200 25.34 6.42 -20.13
N GLU A 201 26.19 6.64 -21.12
CA GLU A 201 27.52 7.23 -20.94
C GLU A 201 27.43 8.66 -20.41
N SER A 202 26.52 9.48 -20.94
CA SER A 202 26.27 10.84 -20.44
C SER A 202 25.82 10.88 -18.98
N ILE A 203 25.01 9.89 -18.55
CA ILE A 203 24.56 9.76 -17.16
C ILE A 203 25.73 9.36 -16.25
N LEU A 204 26.60 8.46 -16.71
CA LEU A 204 27.79 8.05 -15.95
C LEU A 204 28.77 9.22 -15.80
N GLU A 205 29.04 9.95 -16.88
CA GLU A 205 29.92 11.12 -16.86
C GLU A 205 29.36 12.23 -15.93
N ARG A 206 28.03 12.44 -15.93
CA ARG A 206 27.38 13.37 -15.00
C ARG A 206 27.56 12.94 -13.54
N ARG A 207 27.43 11.64 -13.24
CA ARG A 207 27.64 11.10 -11.88
C ARG A 207 29.10 11.22 -11.45
N GLU A 208 30.05 10.94 -12.33
CA GLU A 208 31.49 11.07 -12.07
C GLU A 208 31.86 12.51 -11.69
N ARG A 209 31.39 13.50 -12.47
CA ARG A 209 31.58 14.92 -12.14
C ARG A 209 30.95 15.31 -10.80
N GLU A 210 29.87 14.65 -10.38
CA GLU A 210 29.27 14.89 -9.07
C GLU A 210 30.12 14.31 -7.93
N PHE A 211 30.70 13.13 -8.13
CA PHE A 211 31.65 12.54 -7.18
C PHE A 211 32.88 13.44 -7.00
N ASP A 212 33.49 13.92 -8.09
CA ASP A 212 34.62 14.86 -8.04
C ASP A 212 34.29 16.13 -7.25
N ARG A 213 33.06 16.66 -7.38
CA ARG A 213 32.62 17.84 -6.63
C ARG A 213 32.51 17.54 -5.14
N ARG A 214 31.96 16.36 -4.78
CA ARG A 214 31.83 15.94 -3.38
C ARG A 214 33.19 15.67 -2.75
N GLU A 215 34.12 15.08 -3.48
CA GLU A 215 35.48 14.83 -3.01
C GLU A 215 36.21 16.13 -2.68
N ARG A 216 36.20 17.12 -3.60
CA ARG A 216 36.80 18.44 -3.34
C ARG A 216 36.17 19.17 -2.16
N GLU A 217 34.87 18.96 -1.92
CA GLU A 217 34.18 19.54 -0.77
C GLU A 217 34.61 18.88 0.55
N ILE A 218 34.85 17.56 0.55
CA ILE A 218 35.41 16.85 1.69
C ILE A 218 36.82 17.37 2.00
N ASP A 219 37.69 17.51 0.98
CA ASP A 219 39.06 18.03 1.16
C ASP A 219 39.09 19.45 1.74
N ARG A 220 38.09 20.28 1.42
CA ARG A 220 37.96 21.62 1.99
C ARG A 220 37.59 21.56 3.47
N ARG A 221 36.61 20.72 3.81
CA ARG A 221 36.18 20.53 5.21
C ARG A 221 37.28 19.96 6.07
N GLU A 222 38.08 19.03 5.54
CA GLU A 222 39.22 18.46 6.24
C GLU A 222 40.28 19.52 6.55
N ARG A 223 40.64 20.36 5.56
CA ARG A 223 41.57 21.48 5.77
C ARG A 223 41.06 22.49 6.79
N ASP A 224 39.75 22.75 6.82
CA ASP A 224 39.16 23.66 7.81
C ASP A 224 39.13 23.05 9.22
N LEU A 225 38.92 21.74 9.35
CA LEU A 225 39.06 21.03 10.63
C LEU A 225 40.50 21.09 11.13
N GLU A 226 41.49 20.85 10.25
CA GLU A 226 42.90 20.93 10.60
C GLU A 226 43.31 22.35 11.04
N ARG A 227 42.74 23.40 10.43
CA ARG A 227 42.93 24.79 10.90
C ARG A 227 42.36 25.01 12.30
N ARG A 228 41.15 24.53 12.58
CA ARG A 228 40.52 24.65 13.90
C ARG A 228 41.30 23.87 14.96
N GLU A 229 41.83 22.71 14.63
CA GLU A 229 42.67 21.92 15.53
C GLU A 229 43.95 22.67 15.92
N ARG A 230 44.66 23.24 14.94
CA ARG A 230 45.84 24.09 15.22
C ARG A 230 45.51 25.33 16.06
N GLU A 231 44.32 25.90 15.89
CA GLU A 231 43.86 27.04 16.70
C GLU A 231 43.57 26.63 18.15
N LEU A 232 42.89 25.49 18.36
CA LEU A 232 42.66 24.94 19.69
C LEU A 232 43.98 24.62 20.41
N GLU A 233 44.96 24.05 19.69
CA GLU A 233 46.28 23.76 20.25
C GLU A 233 47.00 25.04 20.71
N ARG A 234 46.90 26.14 19.93
CA ARG A 234 47.44 27.44 20.33
C ARG A 234 46.76 27.97 21.60
N ARG A 235 45.42 27.97 21.63
CA ARG A 235 44.66 28.42 22.81
C ARG A 235 44.97 27.57 24.05
N GLN A 236 45.20 26.27 23.87
CA GLN A 236 45.59 25.39 24.97
C GLN A 236 46.96 25.77 25.53
N ARG A 237 47.96 26.03 24.68
CA ARG A 237 49.29 26.50 25.13
C ARG A 237 49.22 27.86 25.82
N GLU A 238 48.41 28.79 25.31
CA GLU A 238 48.15 30.09 25.95
C GLU A 238 47.53 29.91 27.34
N PHE A 239 46.53 29.05 27.46
CA PHE A 239 45.88 28.74 28.73
C PHE A 239 46.86 28.10 29.74
N GLU A 240 47.72 27.18 29.31
CA GLU A 240 48.76 26.58 30.16
C GLU A 240 49.78 27.63 30.64
N ASN A 241 50.19 28.55 29.76
CA ASN A 241 51.08 29.65 30.11
C ASN A 241 50.43 30.61 31.11
N ASP A 242 49.16 30.98 30.91
CA ASP A 242 48.41 31.83 31.83
C ASP A 242 48.21 31.15 33.18
N LYS A 243 47.88 29.85 33.19
CA LYS A 243 47.80 29.04 34.40
C LYS A 243 49.13 29.04 35.17
N GLY A 244 50.27 28.94 34.48
CA GLY A 244 51.60 29.05 35.09
C GLY A 244 51.86 30.44 35.69
N ARG A 245 51.52 31.50 34.95
CA ARG A 245 51.59 32.89 35.45
C ARG A 245 50.75 33.11 36.70
N TRP A 246 49.54 32.58 36.73
CA TRP A 246 48.59 32.78 37.82
C TRP A 246 48.96 31.97 39.06
N SER A 247 49.46 30.74 38.88
CA SER A 247 49.98 29.90 39.97
C SER A 247 51.13 30.58 40.72
N SER A 248 51.87 31.47 40.04
CA SER A 248 53.00 32.21 40.61
C SER A 248 52.58 33.45 41.42
N ASN A 249 51.32 33.91 41.29
CA ASN A 249 50.85 35.20 41.81
C ASN A 249 49.83 35.00 42.96
N GLY A 250 50.18 34.12 43.91
CA GLY A 250 49.28 33.39 44.84
C GLY A 250 48.50 34.18 45.91
N GLN A 251 47.77 35.23 45.56
CA GLN A 251 47.08 36.08 46.55
C GLN A 251 45.57 36.29 46.34
N ASN A 252 44.89 35.48 45.52
CA ASN A 252 43.43 35.59 45.36
C ASN A 252 42.73 34.25 45.08
N VAL A 253 42.81 33.32 46.04
CA VAL A 253 42.41 31.92 45.88
C VAL A 253 40.88 31.63 45.94
N PRO A 254 40.05 32.36 46.70
CA PRO A 254 38.63 31.97 46.85
C PRO A 254 37.74 32.25 45.63
N HIS A 255 37.90 33.41 44.98
CA HIS A 255 37.00 33.83 43.90
C HIS A 255 37.14 32.97 42.62
N TRP A 256 38.32 32.44 42.35
CA TRP A 256 38.52 31.61 41.15
C TRP A 256 37.83 30.25 41.26
N GLN A 257 37.69 29.70 42.47
CA GLN A 257 37.03 28.41 42.66
C GLN A 257 35.56 28.49 42.24
N GLU A 258 34.87 29.56 42.66
CA GLU A 258 33.49 29.84 42.24
C GLU A 258 33.38 30.02 40.73
N THR A 259 34.32 30.77 40.11
CA THR A 259 34.30 30.93 38.64
C THR A 259 34.52 29.59 37.92
N ILE A 260 35.46 28.75 38.37
CA ILE A 260 35.71 27.43 37.79
C ILE A 260 34.48 26.51 37.96
N GLU A 261 33.83 26.55 39.11
CA GLU A 261 32.59 25.79 39.34
C GLU A 261 31.46 26.28 38.43
N SER A 262 31.31 27.59 38.26
CA SER A 262 30.31 28.17 37.34
C SER A 262 30.56 27.74 35.88
N PHE A 263 31.82 27.76 35.42
CA PHE A 263 32.20 27.30 34.08
C PHE A 263 31.99 25.79 33.92
N LYS A 264 32.34 24.99 34.92
CA LYS A 264 32.08 23.54 34.89
C LYS A 264 30.58 23.25 34.79
N ASN A 265 29.75 23.99 35.52
CA ASN A 265 28.30 23.84 35.46
C ASN A 265 27.75 24.28 34.10
N GLN A 266 28.27 25.36 33.53
CA GLN A 266 27.91 25.80 32.18
C GLN A 266 28.28 24.76 31.12
N ILE A 267 29.50 24.22 31.14
CA ILE A 267 29.95 23.16 30.22
C ILE A 267 29.07 21.93 30.33
N LYS A 268 28.70 21.52 31.56
CA LYS A 268 27.78 20.39 31.76
C LYS A 268 26.40 20.67 31.17
N ALA A 269 25.87 21.88 31.35
CA ALA A 269 24.58 22.28 30.78
C ALA A 269 24.62 22.29 29.25
N ASP A 270 25.67 22.84 28.66
CA ASP A 270 25.87 22.88 27.20
C ASP A 270 26.02 21.48 26.63
N LEU A 271 26.78 20.59 27.29
CA LEU A 271 26.95 19.20 26.87
C LEU A 271 25.63 18.42 26.93
N LEU A 272 24.81 18.63 27.96
CA LEU A 272 23.47 18.05 28.04
C LEU A 272 22.54 18.59 26.94
N ALA A 273 22.61 19.89 26.64
CA ALA A 273 21.83 20.50 25.57
C ALA A 273 22.26 19.97 24.19
N GLU A 274 23.56 19.80 23.94
CA GLU A 274 24.07 19.19 22.71
C GLU A 274 23.67 17.73 22.58
N ARG A 275 23.73 16.94 23.66
CA ARG A 275 23.24 15.55 23.65
C ARG A 275 21.76 15.46 23.31
N LYS A 276 20.91 16.33 23.89
CA LYS A 276 19.49 16.40 23.55
C LYS A 276 19.28 16.71 22.07
N LYS A 277 19.98 17.72 21.54
CA LYS A 277 19.94 18.07 20.11
C LYS A 277 20.44 16.94 19.20
N ALA A 278 21.43 16.17 19.63
CA ALA A 278 21.93 15.02 18.89
C ALA A 278 20.86 13.91 18.80
N ILE A 279 20.23 13.59 19.93
CA ILE A 279 19.13 12.61 19.99
C ILE A 279 17.96 13.05 19.11
N GLU A 280 17.57 14.33 19.14
CA GLU A 280 16.50 14.85 18.27
C GLU A 280 16.84 14.73 16.78
N ARG A 281 18.10 14.98 16.39
CA ARG A 281 18.55 14.81 15.00
C ARG A 281 18.57 13.34 14.58
N GLU A 282 18.97 12.44 15.48
CA GLU A 282 18.94 11.00 15.24
C GLU A 282 17.50 10.51 15.08
N ALA A 283 16.57 10.92 15.96
CA ALA A 283 15.16 10.58 15.86
C ALA A 283 14.53 11.08 14.54
N LEU A 284 14.82 12.32 14.12
CA LEU A 284 14.36 12.85 12.84
C LEU A 284 14.95 12.11 11.63
N PHE A 285 16.17 11.60 11.76
CA PHE A 285 16.79 10.78 10.72
C PHE A 285 16.15 9.38 10.66
N GLU A 286 15.94 8.74 11.80
CA GLU A 286 15.25 7.45 11.90
C GLU A 286 13.84 7.52 11.32
N GLU A 287 13.07 8.56 11.63
CA GLU A 287 11.73 8.79 11.06
C GLU A 287 11.79 8.87 9.53
N LYS A 288 12.75 9.61 8.97
CA LYS A 288 12.95 9.70 7.51
C LYS A 288 13.34 8.36 6.89
N VAL A 289 14.15 7.56 7.57
CA VAL A 289 14.54 6.21 7.11
C VAL A 289 13.33 5.28 7.11
N ILE A 290 12.57 5.22 8.20
CA ILE A 290 11.36 4.39 8.31
C ILE A 290 10.35 4.78 7.22
N LYS A 291 10.13 6.08 7.00
CA LYS A 291 9.22 6.55 5.94
C LYS A 291 9.66 6.11 4.55
N LYS A 292 10.97 6.08 4.26
CA LYS A 292 11.50 5.58 2.98
C LYS A 292 11.35 4.07 2.86
N VAL A 293 11.64 3.31 3.92
CA VAL A 293 11.49 1.85 3.95
C VAL A 293 10.03 1.46 3.72
N ASN A 294 9.08 2.13 4.39
CA ASN A 294 7.65 1.86 4.20
C ASN A 294 7.19 2.11 2.76
N LYS A 295 7.66 3.20 2.12
CA LYS A 295 7.38 3.46 0.70
C LYS A 295 7.90 2.36 -0.24
N ILE A 296 9.10 1.85 0.03
CA ILE A 296 9.69 0.76 -0.76
C ILE A 296 8.89 -0.54 -0.57
N LEU A 297 8.52 -0.86 0.68
CA LEU A 297 7.70 -2.04 0.98
C LEU A 297 6.31 -1.96 0.35
N GLU A 298 5.70 -0.78 0.30
CA GLU A 298 4.41 -0.57 -0.35
C GLU A 298 4.51 -0.77 -1.87
N HIS A 299 5.57 -0.25 -2.51
CA HIS A 299 5.85 -0.50 -3.92
C HIS A 299 6.13 -1.98 -4.20
N GLU A 300 6.84 -2.68 -3.32
CA GLU A 300 7.10 -4.12 -3.44
C GLU A 300 5.82 -4.95 -3.32
N ARG A 301 4.91 -4.59 -2.40
CA ARG A 301 3.57 -5.21 -2.31
C ARG A 301 2.77 -5.02 -3.59
N GLN A 302 2.74 -3.80 -4.13
CA GLN A 302 2.08 -3.53 -5.42
C GLN A 302 2.66 -4.38 -6.55
N LEU A 303 3.99 -4.58 -6.58
CA LEU A 303 4.63 -5.44 -7.57
C LEU A 303 4.23 -6.91 -7.40
N TYR A 304 4.19 -7.42 -6.18
CA TYR A 304 3.71 -8.78 -5.89
C TYR A 304 2.25 -8.97 -6.31
N ASP A 305 1.39 -7.99 -6.09
CA ASP A 305 -0.01 -8.05 -6.54
C ASP A 305 -0.10 -8.12 -8.08
N VAL A 306 0.69 -7.32 -8.80
CA VAL A 306 0.78 -7.38 -10.27
C VAL A 306 1.32 -8.73 -10.75
N MET A 307 2.37 -9.25 -10.13
CA MET A 307 2.91 -10.56 -10.46
C MET A 307 1.89 -11.68 -10.22
N ARG A 308 1.15 -11.62 -9.12
CA ARG A 308 0.11 -12.60 -8.79
C ARG A 308 -1.05 -12.56 -9.78
N MET A 309 -1.45 -11.37 -10.24
CA MET A 309 -2.42 -11.25 -11.35
C MET A 309 -1.86 -11.91 -12.62
N SER A 310 -0.59 -11.67 -12.96
CA SER A 310 0.02 -12.29 -14.13
C SER A 310 0.17 -13.82 -14.01
N GLU A 311 0.43 -14.36 -12.80
CA GLU A 311 0.48 -15.81 -12.57
C GLU A 311 -0.89 -16.44 -12.72
N ASN A 312 -1.95 -15.80 -12.20
CA ASN A 312 -3.32 -16.27 -12.38
C ASN A 312 -3.73 -16.23 -13.86
N GLU A 313 -3.43 -15.15 -14.58
CA GLU A 313 -3.70 -15.01 -16.02
C GLU A 313 -2.90 -16.03 -16.84
N VAL A 314 -1.62 -16.25 -16.51
CA VAL A 314 -0.78 -17.25 -17.18
C VAL A 314 -1.28 -18.67 -16.87
N ASN A 315 -1.64 -18.96 -15.63
CA ASN A 315 -2.18 -20.27 -15.26
C ASN A 315 -3.52 -20.52 -15.95
N GLU A 316 -4.41 -19.52 -16.00
CA GLU A 316 -5.66 -19.58 -16.75
C GLU A 316 -5.39 -19.77 -18.24
N MET A 317 -4.42 -19.07 -18.82
CA MET A 317 -4.03 -19.22 -20.22
C MET A 317 -3.43 -20.61 -20.51
N VAL A 318 -2.63 -21.16 -19.59
CA VAL A 318 -2.02 -22.49 -19.74
C VAL A 318 -3.09 -23.57 -19.60
N GLU A 319 -3.97 -23.49 -18.61
CA GLU A 319 -5.13 -24.37 -18.48
C GLU A 319 -6.06 -24.23 -19.69
N SER A 320 -6.24 -23.02 -20.20
CA SER A 320 -7.05 -22.72 -21.38
C SER A 320 -6.37 -23.03 -22.72
N SER A 321 -5.07 -23.30 -22.78
CA SER A 321 -4.39 -23.59 -24.05
C SER A 321 -3.95 -25.04 -24.13
N VAL A 322 -3.43 -25.58 -23.03
CA VAL A 322 -2.91 -26.94 -22.94
C VAL A 322 -3.97 -27.89 -22.39
N GLY A 323 -4.83 -27.43 -21.47
CA GLY A 323 -5.89 -28.27 -20.90
C GLY A 323 -6.88 -28.78 -21.94
N TYR A 324 -7.25 -27.96 -22.94
CA TYR A 324 -8.17 -28.39 -24.01
C TYR A 324 -7.65 -29.57 -24.83
N PHE A 325 -6.33 -29.81 -24.89
CA PHE A 325 -5.78 -30.96 -25.59
C PHE A 325 -5.85 -32.26 -24.79
N LEU A 326 -6.06 -32.18 -23.47
CA LEU A 326 -6.13 -33.34 -22.57
C LEU A 326 -7.56 -33.72 -22.19
N HIS A 327 -8.53 -32.83 -22.39
CA HIS A 327 -9.93 -33.07 -22.11
C HIS A 327 -10.61 -33.84 -23.24
N THR A 328 -11.53 -34.74 -22.89
CA THR A 328 -12.38 -35.38 -23.88
C THR A 328 -13.37 -34.36 -24.44
N ASP A 329 -13.87 -34.58 -25.67
CA ASP A 329 -14.90 -33.72 -26.25
C ASP A 329 -16.14 -33.60 -25.33
N GLU A 330 -16.42 -34.65 -24.55
CA GLU A 330 -17.49 -34.65 -23.53
C GLU A 330 -17.20 -33.67 -22.39
N ASP A 331 -15.97 -33.64 -21.86
CA ASP A 331 -15.58 -32.70 -20.80
C ASP A 331 -15.67 -31.24 -21.28
N ILE A 332 -15.28 -30.99 -22.53
CA ILE A 332 -15.38 -29.66 -23.15
C ILE A 332 -16.85 -29.27 -23.30
N ALA A 333 -17.71 -30.18 -23.77
CA ALA A 333 -19.14 -29.96 -23.90
C ALA A 333 -19.79 -29.67 -22.53
N ASP A 334 -19.40 -30.42 -21.49
CA ASP A 334 -19.86 -30.22 -20.12
C ASP A 334 -19.46 -28.83 -19.61
N ARG A 335 -18.19 -28.44 -19.78
CA ARG A 335 -17.72 -27.10 -19.39
C ARG A 335 -18.50 -25.98 -20.06
N VAL A 336 -18.78 -26.10 -21.37
CA VAL A 336 -19.58 -25.12 -22.11
C VAL A 336 -21.01 -25.07 -21.58
N ARG A 337 -21.63 -26.22 -21.29
CA ARG A 337 -22.96 -26.30 -20.69
C ARG A 337 -22.98 -25.67 -19.30
N PHE A 338 -21.99 -25.93 -18.44
CA PHE A 338 -21.88 -25.28 -17.13
C PHE A 338 -21.74 -23.77 -17.22
N GLN A 339 -20.87 -23.28 -18.10
CA GLN A 339 -20.70 -21.85 -18.32
C GLN A 339 -21.99 -21.19 -18.83
N SER A 340 -22.71 -21.87 -19.72
CA SER A 340 -24.03 -21.45 -20.21
C SER A 340 -25.08 -21.42 -19.08
N LEU A 341 -25.11 -22.46 -18.24
CA LEU A 341 -26.01 -22.55 -17.09
C LEU A 341 -25.81 -21.38 -16.12
N LEU A 342 -24.55 -21.10 -15.77
CA LEU A 342 -24.19 -19.98 -14.89
C LEU A 342 -24.51 -18.63 -15.53
N TYR A 343 -24.20 -18.46 -16.82
CA TYR A 343 -24.51 -17.24 -17.56
C TYR A 343 -26.01 -16.93 -17.52
N LEU A 344 -26.85 -17.90 -17.88
CA LEU A 344 -28.31 -17.74 -17.91
C LEU A 344 -28.90 -17.53 -16.51
N THR A 345 -28.34 -18.20 -15.51
CA THR A 345 -28.70 -17.97 -14.10
C THR A 345 -28.43 -16.51 -13.72
N GLN A 346 -27.23 -16.00 -14.03
CA GLN A 346 -26.85 -14.62 -13.72
C GLN A 346 -27.71 -13.60 -14.48
N GLU A 347 -28.03 -13.83 -15.76
CA GLU A 347 -28.93 -12.96 -16.51
C GLU A 347 -30.33 -12.90 -15.88
N ARG A 348 -30.88 -14.05 -15.50
CA ARG A 348 -32.21 -14.11 -14.90
C ARG A 348 -32.23 -13.47 -13.51
N LEU A 349 -31.21 -13.70 -12.68
CA LEU A 349 -31.06 -13.03 -11.38
C LEU A 349 -30.91 -11.51 -11.52
N ALA A 350 -30.16 -11.03 -12.51
CA ALA A 350 -30.04 -9.60 -12.77
C ALA A 350 -31.39 -8.97 -13.16
N SER A 351 -32.14 -9.67 -14.01
CA SER A 351 -33.48 -9.24 -14.43
C SER A 351 -34.44 -9.16 -13.25
N GLU A 352 -34.45 -10.17 -12.37
CA GLU A 352 -35.30 -10.22 -11.16
C GLU A 352 -34.90 -9.14 -10.14
N ALA A 353 -33.60 -8.82 -10.04
CA ALA A 353 -33.10 -7.70 -9.23
C ALA A 353 -33.45 -6.32 -9.84
N GLY A 354 -33.94 -6.26 -11.08
CA GLY A 354 -34.23 -5.01 -11.79
C GLY A 354 -32.97 -4.25 -12.21
N LEU A 355 -31.87 -4.97 -12.45
CA LEU A 355 -30.62 -4.39 -12.95
C LEU A 355 -30.72 -4.18 -14.46
N ASN A 356 -30.36 -2.98 -14.91
CA ASN A 356 -30.24 -2.69 -16.34
C ASN A 356 -28.84 -3.07 -16.84
N PRO A 357 -28.71 -3.56 -18.08
CA PRO A 357 -27.40 -3.83 -18.66
C PRO A 357 -26.63 -2.50 -18.86
N PRO A 358 -25.29 -2.50 -18.73
CA PRO A 358 -24.49 -1.28 -18.87
C PRO A 358 -24.56 -0.75 -20.30
N SER A 359 -24.51 0.59 -20.47
CA SER A 359 -24.62 1.22 -21.79
C SER A 359 -23.59 0.66 -22.77
N GLY A 360 -24.07 0.09 -23.88
CA GLY A 360 -23.23 -0.53 -24.92
C GLY A 360 -22.95 -2.02 -24.74
N SER A 361 -23.58 -2.68 -23.76
CA SER A 361 -23.60 -4.15 -23.65
C SER A 361 -25.04 -4.61 -23.44
N ASP A 362 -25.42 -5.70 -24.09
CA ASP A 362 -26.74 -6.33 -23.89
C ASP A 362 -26.71 -7.40 -22.78
N SER A 363 -25.59 -7.55 -22.06
CA SER A 363 -25.38 -8.67 -21.14
C SER A 363 -25.86 -8.35 -19.72
N PHE A 364 -26.98 -8.95 -19.32
CA PHE A 364 -27.49 -8.89 -17.95
C PHE A 364 -26.57 -9.61 -16.95
N SER A 365 -25.82 -10.63 -17.38
CA SER A 365 -24.86 -11.30 -16.48
C SER A 365 -23.68 -10.39 -16.12
N LEU A 366 -23.33 -9.44 -16.99
CA LEU A 366 -22.33 -8.41 -16.67
C LEU A 366 -22.87 -7.42 -15.64
N SER A 367 -24.12 -6.95 -15.77
CA SER A 367 -24.71 -6.04 -14.78
C SER A 367 -24.83 -6.69 -13.40
N TRP A 368 -25.17 -7.99 -13.34
CA TRP A 368 -25.11 -8.77 -12.10
C TRP A 368 -23.73 -8.71 -11.43
N ARG A 369 -22.66 -9.04 -12.18
CA ARG A 369 -21.29 -9.03 -11.65
C ARG A 369 -20.84 -7.65 -11.19
N LEU A 370 -21.15 -6.61 -11.96
CA LEU A 370 -20.84 -5.22 -11.60
C LEU A 370 -21.59 -4.78 -10.34
N ALA A 371 -22.86 -5.16 -10.20
CA ALA A 371 -23.65 -4.86 -9.01
C ALA A 371 -23.07 -5.52 -7.76
N LEU A 372 -22.57 -6.75 -7.85
CA LEU A 372 -21.88 -7.43 -6.75
C LEU A 372 -20.53 -6.76 -6.40
N GLY A 373 -19.79 -6.27 -7.38
CA GLY A 373 -18.52 -5.57 -7.18
C GLY A 373 -17.32 -6.53 -7.03
N PRO A 374 -16.09 -5.97 -6.91
CA PRO A 374 -14.83 -6.71 -7.10
C PRO A 374 -14.37 -7.51 -5.87
N SER A 375 -15.27 -7.93 -4.98
CA SER A 375 -14.84 -8.63 -3.76
C SER A 375 -14.28 -10.02 -4.10
N VAL A 376 -13.12 -10.35 -3.53
CA VAL A 376 -12.50 -11.68 -3.64
C VAL A 376 -13.17 -12.66 -2.68
N VAL A 377 -13.89 -12.17 -1.66
CA VAL A 377 -14.54 -12.99 -0.63
C VAL A 377 -15.95 -13.37 -1.08
N THR A 378 -16.18 -14.67 -1.30
CA THR A 378 -17.46 -15.23 -1.74
C THR A 378 -18.62 -14.85 -0.82
N GLU A 379 -18.40 -14.85 0.50
CA GLU A 379 -19.44 -14.52 1.48
C GLU A 379 -19.98 -13.09 1.36
N ASP A 380 -19.11 -12.11 1.05
CA ASP A 380 -19.52 -10.72 0.94
C ASP A 380 -20.35 -10.50 -0.32
N ARG A 381 -19.95 -11.13 -1.42
CA ARG A 381 -20.74 -11.09 -2.65
C ARG A 381 -22.08 -11.82 -2.47
N TYR A 382 -22.11 -12.93 -1.74
CA TYR A 382 -23.35 -13.63 -1.39
C TYR A 382 -24.31 -12.74 -0.60
N LYS A 383 -23.83 -12.07 0.47
CA LYS A 383 -24.66 -11.14 1.26
C LYS A 383 -25.23 -10.02 0.40
N LYS A 384 -24.41 -9.46 -0.49
CA LYS A 384 -24.83 -8.40 -1.41
C LYS A 384 -25.83 -8.89 -2.45
N ALA A 385 -25.69 -10.12 -2.95
CA ALA A 385 -26.68 -10.74 -3.82
C ALA A 385 -28.05 -10.89 -3.13
N LEU A 386 -28.07 -11.30 -1.86
CA LEU A 386 -29.29 -11.37 -1.05
C LEU A 386 -29.91 -9.97 -0.83
N GLU A 387 -29.09 -8.96 -0.57
CA GLU A 387 -29.54 -7.58 -0.41
C GLU A 387 -30.21 -7.02 -1.67
N LEU A 388 -29.65 -7.31 -2.84
CA LEU A 388 -30.22 -6.91 -4.14
C LEU A 388 -31.61 -7.54 -4.42
N LEU A 389 -31.88 -8.70 -3.83
CA LEU A 389 -33.11 -9.48 -4.07
C LEU A 389 -34.15 -9.35 -2.93
N LYS A 390 -33.80 -8.75 -1.78
CA LYS A 390 -34.60 -8.76 -0.55
C LYS A 390 -35.97 -8.10 -0.70
N ASP A 391 -36.06 -7.02 -1.47
CA ASP A 391 -37.27 -6.18 -1.59
C ASP A 391 -38.03 -6.43 -2.90
N LYS A 392 -37.78 -7.57 -3.57
CA LYS A 392 -38.36 -7.89 -4.87
C LYS A 392 -39.38 -9.01 -4.77
N ASP A 393 -40.43 -8.94 -5.60
CA ASP A 393 -41.42 -10.00 -5.74
C ASP A 393 -40.83 -11.16 -6.55
N LEU A 394 -40.04 -12.01 -5.89
CA LEU A 394 -39.31 -13.11 -6.52
C LEU A 394 -40.27 -14.22 -6.97
N ASN A 395 -40.04 -14.73 -8.19
CA ASN A 395 -40.68 -15.95 -8.69
C ASN A 395 -40.32 -17.18 -7.81
N GLU A 396 -41.16 -18.21 -7.78
CA GLU A 396 -40.96 -19.43 -6.99
C GLU A 396 -39.63 -20.13 -7.35
N SER A 397 -39.27 -20.15 -8.63
CA SER A 397 -37.98 -20.70 -9.06
C SER A 397 -36.79 -19.89 -8.55
N THR A 398 -36.91 -18.55 -8.52
CA THR A 398 -35.89 -17.66 -7.97
C THR A 398 -35.74 -17.85 -6.46
N LYS A 399 -36.86 -18.02 -5.74
CA LYS A 399 -36.85 -18.31 -4.29
C LYS A 399 -36.09 -19.60 -3.98
N LYS A 400 -36.27 -20.67 -4.78
CA LYS A 400 -35.52 -21.93 -4.61
C LYS A 400 -34.02 -21.74 -4.76
N VAL A 401 -33.56 -20.91 -5.71
CA VAL A 401 -32.14 -20.58 -5.86
C VAL A 401 -31.62 -19.78 -4.65
N VAL A 402 -32.39 -18.79 -4.18
CA VAL A 402 -32.01 -17.96 -3.02
C VAL A 402 -31.98 -18.76 -1.71
N GLU A 403 -32.88 -19.72 -1.54
CA GLU A 403 -32.92 -20.63 -0.38
C GLU A 403 -31.76 -21.64 -0.40
N CYS A 404 -31.32 -22.05 -1.59
CA CYS A 404 -30.18 -22.95 -1.76
C CYS A 404 -28.85 -22.17 -1.73
N LYS A 405 -28.23 -22.06 -0.54
CA LYS A 405 -26.95 -21.34 -0.33
C LYS A 405 -25.89 -21.67 -1.40
N MET A 406 -25.67 -22.96 -1.68
CA MET A 406 -24.68 -23.41 -2.66
C MET A 406 -24.99 -22.94 -4.08
N ALA A 407 -26.25 -23.02 -4.52
CA ALA A 407 -26.64 -22.58 -5.85
C ALA A 407 -26.38 -21.07 -6.04
N MET A 408 -26.68 -20.28 -5.00
CA MET A 408 -26.39 -18.84 -5.00
C MET A 408 -24.89 -18.54 -4.93
N GLU A 409 -24.11 -19.30 -4.14
CA GLU A 409 -22.64 -19.20 -4.14
C GLU A 409 -22.06 -19.47 -5.53
N TYR A 410 -22.53 -20.51 -6.25
CA TYR A 410 -22.14 -20.75 -7.64
C TYR A 410 -22.47 -19.57 -8.57
N ALA A 411 -23.68 -19.01 -8.45
CA ALA A 411 -24.11 -17.88 -9.26
C ALA A 411 -23.30 -16.60 -9.01
N VAL A 412 -22.71 -16.48 -7.81
CA VAL A 412 -21.93 -15.32 -7.38
C VAL A 412 -20.44 -15.50 -7.66
N GLU A 413 -19.86 -16.63 -7.28
CA GLU A 413 -18.42 -16.90 -7.33
C GLU A 413 -17.91 -16.98 -8.76
N TYR A 414 -18.56 -17.82 -9.58
CA TYR A 414 -18.07 -18.13 -10.92
C TYR A 414 -18.44 -17.04 -11.91
N THR A 415 -17.42 -16.43 -12.50
CA THR A 415 -17.60 -15.49 -13.59
C THR A 415 -17.78 -16.28 -14.89
N SER A 416 -18.96 -16.16 -15.51
CA SER A 416 -19.12 -16.69 -16.87
C SER A 416 -18.29 -15.83 -17.83
N HIS A 417 -17.22 -16.43 -18.36
CA HIS A 417 -16.31 -15.80 -19.32
C HIS A 417 -16.80 -15.93 -20.76
N LEU A 418 -18.05 -16.35 -20.98
CA LEU A 418 -18.67 -16.36 -22.31
C LEU A 418 -18.85 -14.92 -22.79
N ARG A 419 -17.78 -14.35 -23.35
CA ARG A 419 -17.81 -13.07 -24.00
C ARG A 419 -18.53 -13.24 -25.33
N LYS A 420 -19.61 -12.47 -25.52
CA LYS A 420 -20.27 -12.27 -26.82
C LYS A 420 -19.40 -11.41 -27.77
N GLU A 421 -18.12 -11.19 -27.46
CA GLU A 421 -17.22 -10.35 -28.23
C GLU A 421 -16.97 -10.98 -29.61
N GLY A 422 -17.68 -10.46 -30.63
CA GLY A 422 -17.39 -10.74 -32.04
C GLY A 422 -18.58 -11.15 -32.91
N THR A 423 -19.78 -11.35 -32.37
CA THR A 423 -20.94 -11.81 -33.16
C THR A 423 -22.17 -10.91 -33.04
N GLU A 424 -21.98 -9.59 -33.12
CA GLU A 424 -23.12 -8.66 -33.25
C GLU A 424 -23.78 -8.73 -34.65
N THR A 425 -23.22 -9.48 -35.61
CA THR A 425 -23.69 -9.46 -37.01
C THR A 425 -23.96 -10.82 -37.65
N SER A 426 -23.88 -11.94 -36.93
CA SER A 426 -24.25 -13.24 -37.51
C SER A 426 -25.38 -13.92 -36.73
N ASP A 427 -26.42 -14.32 -37.46
CA ASP A 427 -27.57 -15.14 -37.04
C ASP A 427 -27.18 -16.54 -36.49
N HIS A 428 -25.89 -16.75 -36.18
CA HIS A 428 -25.32 -17.93 -35.55
C HIS A 428 -24.72 -17.64 -34.18
N SER A 429 -25.00 -16.47 -33.59
CA SER A 429 -24.76 -16.27 -32.15
C SER A 429 -25.37 -17.46 -31.44
N PHE A 430 -24.57 -18.20 -30.66
CA PHE A 430 -25.02 -19.26 -29.77
C PHE A 430 -26.21 -18.69 -28.98
N SER A 431 -27.43 -18.98 -29.42
CA SER A 431 -28.64 -18.47 -28.77
C SER A 431 -28.80 -19.32 -27.52
N PHE A 432 -28.11 -18.91 -26.46
CA PHE A 432 -28.17 -19.49 -25.14
C PHE A 432 -29.65 -19.63 -24.75
N GLY A 433 -30.09 -20.86 -24.50
CA GLY A 433 -31.50 -21.23 -24.39
C GLY A 433 -31.97 -22.38 -25.27
N ARG A 434 -31.11 -22.92 -26.16
CA ARG A 434 -31.42 -24.12 -26.97
C ARG A 434 -30.86 -25.44 -26.45
N ILE A 435 -30.06 -25.43 -25.38
CA ILE A 435 -29.55 -26.68 -24.80
C ILE A 435 -30.72 -27.37 -24.09
N PRO A 436 -31.13 -28.58 -24.51
CA PRO A 436 -32.20 -29.31 -23.87
C PRO A 436 -31.92 -29.52 -22.38
N ARG A 437 -32.95 -29.44 -21.53
CA ARG A 437 -32.83 -29.70 -20.08
C ARG A 437 -32.07 -31.00 -19.77
N LYS A 438 -32.34 -32.05 -20.56
CA LYS A 438 -31.70 -33.36 -20.43
C LYS A 438 -30.16 -33.27 -20.52
N ASP A 439 -29.65 -32.44 -21.44
CA ASP A 439 -28.21 -32.32 -21.68
C ASP A 439 -27.52 -31.57 -20.53
N TYR A 440 -28.20 -30.58 -19.92
CA TYR A 440 -27.71 -29.97 -18.69
C TYR A 440 -27.66 -30.96 -17.54
N LEU A 441 -28.73 -31.75 -17.34
CA LEU A 441 -28.77 -32.76 -16.28
C LEU A 441 -27.70 -33.82 -16.46
N GLU A 442 -27.45 -34.30 -17.68
CA GLU A 442 -26.37 -35.25 -17.96
C GLU A 442 -25.00 -34.69 -17.56
N SER A 443 -24.70 -33.44 -17.93
CA SER A 443 -23.45 -32.77 -17.53
C SER A 443 -23.34 -32.57 -16.02
N VAL A 444 -24.45 -32.16 -15.37
CA VAL A 444 -24.54 -31.99 -13.91
C VAL A 444 -24.30 -33.32 -13.19
N GLU A 445 -24.87 -34.41 -13.68
CA GLU A 445 -24.65 -35.75 -13.14
C GLU A 445 -23.19 -36.20 -13.31
N ARG A 446 -22.58 -35.99 -14.48
CA ARG A 446 -21.16 -36.30 -14.70
C ARG A 446 -20.24 -35.53 -13.77
N HIS A 447 -20.50 -34.24 -13.56
CA HIS A 447 -19.71 -33.38 -12.67
C HIS A 447 -19.87 -33.78 -11.19
N SER A 448 -21.09 -34.16 -10.79
CA SER A 448 -21.41 -34.52 -9.41
C SER A 448 -20.71 -35.76 -8.86
N ASN A 449 -20.08 -36.56 -9.73
CA ASN A 449 -19.27 -37.71 -9.29
C ASN A 449 -18.14 -37.29 -8.33
N GLN A 450 -17.81 -35.99 -8.27
CA GLN A 450 -16.83 -35.41 -7.35
C GLN A 450 -17.44 -34.98 -6.00
N SER A 451 -18.70 -34.52 -5.97
CA SER A 451 -19.36 -33.99 -4.76
C SER A 451 -20.90 -34.07 -4.87
N PRO A 452 -21.58 -34.81 -3.98
CA PRO A 452 -23.05 -34.97 -4.04
C PRO A 452 -23.81 -33.70 -3.63
N VAL A 453 -23.22 -32.85 -2.76
CA VAL A 453 -23.84 -31.58 -2.34
C VAL A 453 -23.96 -30.61 -3.52
N GLU A 454 -23.00 -30.67 -4.44
CA GLU A 454 -23.00 -29.83 -5.64
C GLU A 454 -24.09 -30.27 -6.63
N LEU A 455 -24.47 -31.56 -6.64
CA LEU A 455 -25.51 -32.07 -7.52
C LEU A 455 -26.86 -31.38 -7.27
N GLU A 456 -27.26 -31.25 -6.01
CA GLU A 456 -28.54 -30.64 -5.65
C GLU A 456 -28.56 -29.16 -6.03
N ALA A 457 -27.48 -28.44 -5.72
CA ALA A 457 -27.33 -27.04 -6.06
C ALA A 457 -27.40 -26.80 -7.59
N LEU A 458 -26.68 -27.61 -8.35
CA LEU A 458 -26.65 -27.52 -9.81
C LEU A 458 -28.00 -27.91 -10.42
N LYS A 459 -28.72 -28.91 -9.87
CA LYS A 459 -30.10 -29.24 -10.28
C LYS A 459 -31.05 -28.07 -10.05
N VAL A 460 -30.96 -27.38 -8.92
CA VAL A 460 -31.73 -26.16 -8.65
C VAL A 460 -31.45 -25.08 -9.70
N LEU A 461 -30.19 -24.92 -10.13
CA LEU A 461 -29.84 -24.01 -11.23
C LEU A 461 -30.42 -24.46 -12.58
N VAL A 462 -30.40 -25.76 -12.88
CA VAL A 462 -30.99 -26.29 -14.12
C VAL A 462 -32.50 -26.06 -14.16
N ASP A 463 -33.20 -26.33 -13.06
CA ASP A 463 -34.65 -26.07 -12.94
C ASP A 463 -34.96 -24.57 -13.02
N PHE A 464 -34.06 -23.73 -12.52
CA PHE A 464 -34.17 -22.28 -12.62
C PHE A 464 -33.98 -21.77 -14.05
N VAL A 465 -33.06 -22.35 -14.83
CA VAL A 465 -32.80 -21.90 -16.22
C VAL A 465 -33.76 -22.56 -17.22
N SER A 466 -34.07 -23.84 -17.05
CA SER A 466 -34.89 -24.65 -17.95
C SER A 466 -35.94 -25.43 -17.15
N PRO A 467 -37.06 -24.78 -16.74
CA PRO A 467 -38.12 -25.45 -16.00
C PRO A 467 -38.75 -26.60 -16.81
N GLU A 468 -39.28 -27.62 -16.12
CA GLU A 468 -40.09 -28.65 -16.77
C GLU A 468 -41.38 -28.02 -17.31
N VAL A 469 -41.57 -28.07 -18.63
CA VAL A 469 -42.74 -27.54 -19.34
C VAL A 469 -43.90 -28.53 -19.30
#